data_AF-D4DVD3-F1
#
_entry.id   AF-D4DVD3-F1
#
_cell.length_a   1.000
_cell.length_b   1.000
_cell.length_c   1.000
_cell.angle_alpha   90.00
_cell.angle_beta   90.00
_cell.angle_gamma   90.00
#
_symmetry.space_group_name_H-M   'P 1'
#
loop_
_entity.id
_entity.type
_entity.pdbx_description
1 polymer ?
#
loop_
_entity_poly.entity_id
_entity_poly.type
_entity_poly.pdbx_seq_one_letter_code
_entity_poly.pdbx_strand_id
1 'polypeptide(L)' 'MSIKLIVGLGNPGTEYEHTRHNAGFWFLDELARQWKAVWKHEKNTSATPHASAAPKAKSGF' A
#
# COMPACT_ATOMS: atom_id res chain seq x y z
N MET A 1 -17.78 -2.51 -10.62
CA MET A 1 -16.39 -2.28 -10.12
C MET A 1 -16.39 -2.52 -8.63
N SER A 2 -15.47 -3.32 -8.09
CA SER A 2 -15.32 -3.54 -6.64
C SER A 2 -13.99 -2.96 -6.15
N ILE A 3 -13.97 -2.48 -4.91
CA ILE A 3 -12.72 -2.05 -4.26
C ILE A 3 -11.85 -3.29 -4.05
N LYS A 4 -10.63 -3.26 -4.59
CA LYS A 4 -9.66 -4.37 -4.49
C LYS A 4 -8.55 -4.12 -3.46
N LEU A 5 -8.29 -2.85 -3.11
CA LEU A 5 -7.24 -2.46 -2.19
C LEU A 5 -7.62 -1.14 -1.50
N ILE A 6 -7.33 -1.04 -0.21
CA ILE A 6 -7.41 0.18 0.59
C ILE A 6 -6.01 0.46 1.10
N VAL A 7 -5.53 1.69 0.96
CA VAL A 7 -4.18 2.11 1.38
C VAL A 7 -4.32 3.34 2.27
N GLY A 8 -3.63 3.33 3.40
CA GLY A 8 -3.48 4.48 4.29
C GLY A 8 -2.12 5.10 4.06
N LEU A 9 -2.10 6.39 3.71
CA LEU A 9 -0.85 7.16 3.62
C LEU A 9 -0.52 7.76 5.00
N GLY A 10 0.77 7.82 5.31
CA GLY A 10 1.28 8.34 6.58
C GLY A 10 2.79 8.19 6.66
N ASN A 11 3.38 8.79 7.70
CA ASN A 11 4.80 8.69 8.02
C ASN A 11 5.02 7.71 9.19
N PRO A 12 6.02 6.81 9.11
CA PRO A 12 6.38 5.91 10.21
C PRO A 12 7.14 6.67 11.30
N GLY A 13 7.00 6.24 12.56
CA GLY A 13 7.65 6.84 13.72
C GLY A 13 6.65 7.43 14.72
N THR A 14 6.96 7.35 16.01
CA THR A 14 6.07 7.82 17.09
C THR A 14 5.86 9.32 17.06
N GLU A 15 6.84 10.06 16.54
CA GLU A 15 6.79 11.52 16.38
C GLU A 15 5.71 11.98 15.39
N TYR A 16 5.23 11.10 14.49
CA TYR A 16 4.21 11.43 13.50
C TYR A 16 2.81 10.92 13.87
N GLU A 17 2.67 10.13 14.94
CA GLU A 17 1.43 9.43 15.31
C GLU A 17 0.21 10.35 15.42
N HIS A 18 0.39 11.58 15.88
CA HIS A 18 -0.69 12.54 16.09
C HIS A 18 -0.73 13.67 15.04
N THR A 19 0.00 13.52 13.94
CA THR A 19 -0.05 14.48 12.83
C THR A 19 -1.20 14.18 11.88
N ARG A 20 -1.86 15.20 11.33
CA ARG A 20 -2.94 15.02 10.33
C ARG A 20 -2.50 14.26 9.08
N HIS A 21 -1.19 14.20 8.82
CA HIS A 21 -0.60 13.42 7.73
C HIS A 21 -0.82 11.92 7.89
N ASN A 22 -1.03 11.44 9.13
CA ASN A 22 -1.26 10.04 9.46
C ASN A 22 -2.75 9.66 9.54
N ALA A 23 -3.66 10.53 9.08
CA ALA A 23 -5.10 10.23 9.06
C ALA A 23 -5.43 8.93 8.30
N GLY A 24 -4.65 8.60 7.26
CA GLY A 24 -4.78 7.33 6.55
C GLY A 24 -4.45 6.11 7.42
N PHE A 25 -3.43 6.19 8.28
CA PHE A 25 -3.10 5.12 9.24
C PHE A 25 -4.19 4.98 10.29
N TRP A 26 -4.68 6.10 10.87
CA TRP A 26 -5.77 6.05 11.87
C TRP A 26 -7.04 5.40 11.32
N PHE A 27 -7.40 5.74 10.08
CA PHE A 27 -8.54 5.14 9.41
C PHE A 27 -8.38 3.63 9.25
N LEU A 28 -7.20 3.18 8.81
CA LEU A 28 -6.92 1.76 8.64
C LEU A 28 -6.93 0.99 9.97
N ASP A 29 -6.35 1.56 11.03
CA ASP A 29 -6.34 0.93 12.35
C ASP A 29 -7.76 0.77 12.91
N GLU A 30 -8.59 1.80 12.79
CA GLU A 30 -9.99 1.74 13.22
C GLU A 30 -10.79 0.74 12.36
N LEU A 31 -10.54 0.71 11.04
CA LEU A 31 -11.15 -0.26 10.14
C LEU A 31 -10.76 -1.70 10.51
N ALA A 32 -9.47 -1.95 10.77
CA ALA A 32 -8.98 -3.25 11.20
C ALA A 32 -9.62 -3.66 12.54
N ARG A 33 -9.73 -2.73 13.50
CA ARG A 33 -10.38 -2.95 14.80
C ARG A 33 -11.85 -3.36 14.64
N GLN A 34 -12.61 -2.64 13.81
CA GLN A 34 -14.03 -2.94 13.57
C GLN A 34 -14.23 -4.33 12.96
N TRP A 35 -13.30 -4.76 12.09
CA TRP A 35 -13.37 -6.03 11.38
C TRP A 35 -12.59 -7.16 12.07
N LYS A 36 -12.03 -6.89 13.26
CA LYS A 36 -11.17 -7.82 14.02
C LYS A 36 -10.00 -8.37 13.18
N ALA A 37 -9.48 -7.55 12.27
CA ALA A 37 -8.31 -7.88 11.47
C ALA A 37 -7.03 -7.55 12.26
N VAL A 38 -5.93 -8.26 11.94
CA VAL A 38 -4.64 -8.09 12.59
C VAL A 38 -3.58 -7.78 11.54
N TRP A 39 -2.78 -6.75 11.80
CA TRP A 39 -1.67 -6.37 10.93
C TRP A 39 -0.57 -7.45 10.93
N LYS A 40 -0.07 -7.78 9.74
CA LYS A 40 1.13 -8.61 9.55
C LYS A 40 2.19 -7.76 8.88
N HIS A 41 3.41 -7.82 9.41
CA HIS A 41 4.54 -7.12 8.82
C HIS A 41 5.08 -7.92 7.64
N GLU A 42 4.94 -7.38 6.43
CA GLU A 42 5.42 -8.00 5.20
C GLU A 42 6.85 -7.53 4.89
N LYS A 43 7.81 -8.47 4.89
CA LYS A 43 9.24 -8.18 4.63
C LYS A 43 9.60 -8.19 3.14
N ASN A 44 8.72 -8.73 2.29
CA ASN A 44 8.95 -8.86 0.86
C ASN A 44 7.85 -8.14 0.09
N THR A 45 7.97 -6.83 -0.04
CA THR A 45 7.12 -6.04 -0.93
C THR A 45 7.72 -6.09 -2.34
N SER A 46 7.63 -7.25 -2.99
CA SER A 46 7.86 -7.31 -4.44
C SER A 46 6.67 -6.64 -5.12
N ALA A 47 6.63 -5.31 -5.08
CA ALA A 47 5.82 -4.52 -5.97
C ALA A 47 6.40 -4.74 -7.36
N THR A 48 5.97 -5.80 -8.04
CA THR A 48 6.25 -5.96 -9.46
C THR A 48 5.63 -4.74 -10.12
N PRO A 49 6.44 -3.80 -10.66
CA PRO A 49 5.87 -2.69 -11.40
C PRO A 49 5.14 -3.35 -12.56
N HIS A 50 3.83 -3.15 -12.68
CA HIS A 50 3.12 -3.51 -13.89
C HIS A 50 3.54 -2.48 -14.94
N ALA A 51 4.79 -2.58 -15.40
CA ALA A 51 5.23 -1.93 -16.61
C ALA A 51 4.33 -2.50 -17.71
N SER A 52 3.47 -1.64 -18.26
CA SER A 52 2.80 -1.88 -19.53
C SER A 52 3.87 -2.40 -20.49
N ALA A 53 3.72 -3.64 -20.94
CA ALA A 53 4.65 -4.27 -21.85
C ALA A 53 4.80 -3.39 -23.11
N ALA A 54 5.96 -2.76 -23.27
CA ALA A 54 6.38 -2.29 -24.58
C ALA A 54 6.73 -3.53 -25.42
N PRO A 55 6.21 -3.66 -26.65
CA PRO A 55 6.51 -4.82 -27.48
C PRO A 55 8.01 -4.85 -27.80
N LYS A 56 8.64 -6.01 -27.61
CA LYS A 56 10.02 -6.24 -28.04
C LYS A 56 10.10 -6.01 -29.55
N ALA A 57 10.72 -4.91 -29.97
CA ALA A 57 11.20 -4.77 -31.33
C ALA A 57 12.32 -5.80 -31.54
N LYS A 58 12.02 -6.87 -32.27
CA LYS A 58 13.06 -7.71 -32.88
C LYS A 58 13.62 -6.92 -34.06
N SER A 59 14.76 -6.25 -33.87
CA SER A 59 15.58 -5.84 -35.02
C SER A 59 16.48 -7.01 -35.37
N GLY A 60 16.17 -7.67 -36.48
CA GLY A 60 17.14 -8.50 -37.16
C GLY A 60 18.26 -7.61 -37.71
N PHE A 61 19.50 -7.98 -37.40
CA PHE A 61 20.54 -8.37 -38.35
C PHE A 61 21.68 -8.99 -37.53
#